data_AF-A0A3P6FM12-F1
#
_entry.id   AF-A0A3P6FM12-F1
#
_cell.length_a   1.000
_cell.length_b   1.000
_cell.length_c   1.000
_cell.angle_alpha   90.00
_cell.angle_beta   90.00
_cell.angle_gamma   90.00
#
_symmetry.space_group_name_H-M   'P 1'
#
loop_
_entity.id
_entity.type
_entity.pdbx_description
1 polymer ?
#
loop_
_entity_poly.entity_id
_entity_poly.type
_entity_poly.pdbx_seq_one_letter_code
_entity_poly.pdbx_strand_id
1 'polypeptide(L)'
;MPRKTWPRHRVFYSDPYALLPSRSSTTEQSGPAIDYHKREKLRSPSCISHDFKMPSHKSFMIKKKLAKKMRQNRPIPHWIRLRTDNTIRYTAKRRHWRRTKLGF
;
A
#
# COMPACT_ATOMS: atom_id res chain seq x y z
N MET A 1 42.42 -14.21 -20.93
CA MET A 1 41.05 -14.56 -20.49
C MET A 1 40.03 -13.87 -21.38
N PRO A 2 39.28 -14.57 -22.24
CA PRO A 2 38.28 -13.93 -23.11
C PRO A 2 37.00 -13.61 -22.33
N ARG A 3 36.50 -12.38 -22.46
CA ARG A 3 35.23 -11.94 -21.84
C ARG A 3 34.05 -12.46 -22.67
N LYS A 4 33.14 -13.17 -22.02
CA LYS A 4 31.86 -13.63 -22.60
C LYS A 4 30.92 -12.42 -22.71
N THR A 5 30.58 -11.99 -23.93
CA THR A 5 29.48 -11.04 -24.18
C THR A 5 28.24 -11.81 -24.59
N TRP A 6 27.13 -11.61 -23.89
CA TRP A 6 25.85 -12.25 -24.21
C TRP A 6 25.10 -11.46 -25.31
N PRO A 7 24.37 -12.11 -26.23
CA PRO A 7 23.61 -11.42 -27.26
C PRO A 7 22.38 -10.73 -26.66
N ARG A 8 22.21 -9.44 -26.98
CA ARG A 8 21.03 -8.65 -26.61
C ARG A 8 19.87 -9.09 -27.51
N HIS A 9 19.01 -9.98 -27.02
CA HIS A 9 17.75 -10.31 -27.70
C HIS A 9 16.92 -9.03 -27.87
N ARG A 10 16.67 -8.65 -29.12
CA ARG A 10 15.79 -7.54 -29.51
C ARG A 10 14.36 -7.93 -29.14
N VAL A 11 13.87 -7.43 -28.02
CA VAL A 11 12.47 -7.57 -27.64
C VAL A 11 11.66 -6.69 -28.59
N PHE A 12 10.90 -7.31 -29.51
CA PHE A 12 9.86 -6.62 -30.27
C PHE A 12 8.78 -6.19 -29.27
N TYR A 13 8.83 -4.94 -28.84
CA TYR A 13 7.70 -4.31 -28.16
C TYR A 13 6.64 -4.00 -29.22
N SER A 14 5.63 -4.85 -29.32
CA SER A 14 4.38 -4.53 -29.99
C SER A 14 3.67 -3.46 -29.15
N ASP A 15 3.50 -2.26 -29.69
CA ASP A 15 2.80 -1.14 -29.05
C ASP A 15 1.29 -1.48 -28.92
N PRO A 16 0.72 -1.59 -27.69
CA PRO A 16 -0.67 -1.95 -27.49
C PRO A 16 -1.67 -0.80 -27.71
N TYR A 17 -1.23 0.40 -28.11
CA TYR A 17 -2.11 1.58 -28.22
C TYR A 17 -2.58 1.92 -29.65
N ALA A 18 -2.32 1.06 -30.63
CA ALA A 18 -2.62 1.33 -32.05
C ALA A 18 -4.13 1.32 -32.45
N LEU A 19 -5.07 1.25 -31.50
CA LEU A 19 -6.52 1.18 -31.78
C LEU A 19 -7.35 2.10 -30.88
N LEU A 20 -7.00 3.40 -30.80
CA LEU A 20 -7.91 4.40 -30.26
C LEU A 20 -8.64 5.13 -31.41
N PRO A 21 -9.99 5.07 -31.48
CA PRO A 21 -10.75 5.76 -32.50
C PRO A 21 -10.63 7.29 -32.38
N SER A 22 -10.43 7.94 -33.52
CA SER A 22 -10.46 9.38 -33.73
C SER A 22 -11.79 10.00 -33.28
N ARG A 23 -11.70 11.03 -32.44
CA ARG A 23 -12.79 11.79 -31.83
C ARG A 23 -13.43 12.72 -32.86
N SER A 24 -14.69 12.50 -33.23
CA SER A 24 -15.50 13.43 -34.04
C SER A 24 -16.48 14.22 -33.17
N SER A 25 -16.30 15.55 -33.21
CA SER A 25 -17.26 16.66 -33.19
C SER A 25 -18.58 16.58 -32.38
N THR A 26 -18.62 17.40 -31.34
CA THR A 26 -19.71 18.31 -30.87
C THR A 26 -21.19 17.98 -31.16
N THR A 27 -21.91 17.63 -30.10
CA THR A 27 -23.30 18.07 -29.89
C THR A 27 -23.35 18.75 -28.52
N GLU A 28 -23.48 20.08 -28.51
CA GLU A 28 -23.79 20.85 -27.32
C GLU A 28 -25.25 20.57 -26.93
N GLN A 29 -25.45 19.88 -25.81
CA GLN A 29 -26.74 19.86 -25.11
C GLN A 29 -26.59 20.64 -23.82
N SER A 30 -27.17 21.84 -23.81
CA SER A 30 -27.33 22.69 -22.65
C SER A 30 -28.13 21.96 -21.56
N GLY A 31 -27.45 21.50 -20.52
CA GLY A 31 -28.10 21.06 -19.28
C GLY A 31 -28.74 22.24 -18.54
N PRO A 32 -29.81 22.03 -17.76
CA PRO A 32 -30.43 23.11 -16.99
C PRO A 32 -29.43 23.65 -15.96
N ALA A 33 -29.35 24.98 -15.87
CA ALA A 33 -28.54 25.68 -14.88
C ALA A 33 -28.94 25.23 -13.48
N ILE A 34 -28.14 24.35 -12.89
CA ILE A 34 -28.29 23.99 -11.49
C ILE A 34 -27.87 25.20 -10.66
N ASP A 35 -28.85 25.86 -10.03
CA ASP A 35 -28.60 26.93 -9.06
C ASP A 35 -27.85 26.34 -7.85
N TYR A 36 -26.54 26.54 -7.84
CA TYR A 36 -25.64 26.04 -6.81
C TYR A 36 -25.83 26.73 -5.44
N HIS A 37 -26.63 27.79 -5.34
CA HIS A 37 -26.74 28.57 -4.10
C HIS A 37 -27.72 28.00 -3.07
N LYS A 38 -28.40 26.89 -3.39
CA LYS A 38 -29.40 26.27 -2.49
C LYS A 38 -29.03 24.85 -2.03
N ARG A 39 -27.76 24.62 -1.66
CA ARG A 39 -27.34 23.37 -1.00
C ARG A 39 -26.38 23.55 0.18
N GLU A 40 -26.45 24.68 0.88
CA GLU A 40 -25.60 24.91 2.06
C GLU A 40 -26.32 24.77 3.41
N LYS A 41 -27.66 24.61 3.45
CA LYS A 41 -28.40 24.83 4.71
C LYS A 41 -28.82 23.59 5.52
N LEU A 42 -28.45 22.35 5.14
CA LEU A 42 -28.82 21.13 5.89
C LEU A 42 -27.70 20.06 6.00
N ARG A 43 -26.42 20.44 6.01
CA ARG A 43 -25.35 19.49 6.37
C ARG A 43 -24.92 19.76 7.81
N SER A 44 -25.59 19.11 8.76
CA SER A 44 -25.19 19.09 10.17
C SER A 44 -23.70 18.69 10.30
N PRO A 45 -22.84 19.47 11.00
CA PRO A 45 -21.44 19.12 11.18
C PRO A 45 -21.30 18.23 12.42
N SER A 46 -21.69 16.97 12.31
CA SER A 46 -21.14 15.93 13.19
C SER A 46 -20.22 15.01 12.39
N CYS A 47 -19.33 15.62 11.59
CA CYS A 47 -18.16 14.91 11.11
C CYS A 47 -17.23 14.71 12.31
N ILE A 48 -17.23 13.49 12.85
CA ILE A 48 -16.21 12.98 13.77
C ILE A 48 -14.86 13.45 13.23
N SER A 49 -14.21 14.34 13.98
CA SER A 49 -12.88 14.87 13.68
C SER A 49 -11.86 13.74 13.82
N HIS A 50 -11.75 12.93 12.78
CA HIS A 50 -10.58 12.10 12.57
C HIS A 50 -9.41 13.07 12.33
N ASP A 51 -8.67 13.33 13.40
CA ASP A 51 -7.37 13.97 13.37
C ASP A 51 -6.52 13.25 12.31
N PHE A 52 -6.37 13.86 11.13
CA PHE A 52 -5.58 13.36 10.01
C PHE A 52 -4.11 13.44 10.38
N LYS A 53 -3.70 12.61 11.33
CA LYS A 53 -2.34 12.52 11.82
C LYS A 53 -1.48 12.03 10.66
N MET A 54 -0.70 12.95 10.08
CA MET A 54 0.21 12.64 8.98
C MET A 54 1.02 11.38 9.35
N PRO A 55 0.93 10.28 8.59
CA PRO A 55 1.50 8.98 8.99
C PRO A 55 3.04 9.02 9.14
N SER A 56 3.68 10.01 8.51
CA SER A 56 5.11 10.28 8.64
C SER A 56 5.47 10.83 10.03
N HIS A 57 4.64 11.71 10.60
CA HIS A 57 4.89 12.41 11.87
C HIS A 57 4.40 11.59 13.07
N LYS A 58 5.35 10.91 13.73
CA LYS A 58 5.10 9.98 14.84
C LYS A 58 5.89 10.36 16.07
N SER A 59 5.27 10.23 17.25
CA SER A 59 5.93 10.48 18.53
C SER A 59 7.01 9.43 18.81
N PHE A 60 7.95 9.75 19.70
CA PHE A 60 9.04 8.86 20.08
C PHE A 60 8.54 7.53 20.67
N MET A 61 7.48 7.56 21.48
CA MET A 61 6.89 6.35 22.05
C MET A 61 6.35 5.42 20.96
N ILE A 62 5.66 5.95 19.95
CA ILE A 62 5.18 5.15 18.81
C ILE A 62 6.36 4.60 18.01
N LYS A 63 7.40 5.40 17.74
CA LYS A 63 8.63 4.94 17.07
C LYS A 63 9.26 3.76 17.82
N LYS A 64 9.37 3.82 19.16
CA LYS A 64 9.86 2.71 20.00
C LYS A 64 9.00 1.46 19.87
N LYS A 65 7.66 1.60 19.95
CA LYS A 65 6.72 0.47 19.79
C LYS A 65 6.87 -0.18 18.41
N LEU A 66 6.91 0.62 17.34
CA LEU A 66 7.10 0.14 15.97
C LEU A 66 8.44 -0.59 15.80
N ALA A 67 9.53 -0.03 16.32
CA ALA A 67 10.85 -0.66 16.27
C ALA A 67 10.89 -1.99 17.02
N LYS A 68 10.25 -2.09 18.20
CA LYS A 68 10.14 -3.35 18.95
C LYS A 68 9.35 -4.41 18.17
N LYS A 69 8.21 -4.03 17.59
CA LYS A 69 7.38 -4.94 16.78
C LYS A 69 8.08 -5.38 15.49
N MET A 70 8.91 -4.50 14.91
CA MET A 70 9.76 -4.87 13.79
C MET A 70 10.81 -5.89 14.21
N ARG A 71 11.50 -5.71 15.34
CA ARG A 71 12.51 -6.65 15.87
C ARG A 71 11.92 -8.02 16.25
N GLN A 72 10.72 -8.06 16.80
CA GLN A 72 10.03 -9.32 17.15
C GLN A 72 9.62 -10.14 15.92
N ASN A 73 9.44 -9.49 14.76
CA ASN A 73 8.97 -10.15 13.54
C ASN A 73 10.15 -10.83 12.79
N ARG A 74 10.74 -11.85 13.41
CA ARG A 74 11.88 -12.62 12.89
C ARG A 74 11.58 -14.12 12.99
N PRO A 75 12.12 -14.96 12.07
CA PRO A 75 12.00 -16.41 12.20
C PRO A 75 12.82 -16.94 13.39
N ILE A 76 12.44 -18.12 13.89
CA ILE A 76 13.20 -18.83 14.91
C ILE A 76 14.58 -19.25 14.36
N PRO A 77 15.68 -19.06 15.11
CA PRO A 77 17.00 -19.54 14.73
C PRO A 77 17.07 -21.05 14.55
N HIS A 78 17.92 -21.51 13.64
CA HIS A 78 18.03 -22.93 13.30
C HIS A 78 18.54 -23.78 14.46
N TRP A 79 19.58 -23.34 15.17
CA TRP A 79 20.15 -24.07 16.30
C TRP A 79 19.13 -24.36 17.42
N ILE A 80 18.12 -23.49 17.60
CA ILE A 80 17.04 -23.73 18.57
C ILE A 80 16.22 -24.96 18.19
N ARG A 81 15.99 -25.19 16.89
CA ARG A 81 15.28 -26.38 16.41
C ARG A 81 16.06 -27.68 16.63
N LEU A 82 17.39 -27.57 16.76
CA LEU A 82 18.29 -28.70 16.98
C LEU A 82 18.50 -29.02 18.46
N ARG A 83 17.94 -28.21 19.39
CA ARG A 83 18.02 -28.51 20.82
C ARG A 83 17.14 -29.72 21.16
N THR A 84 17.66 -30.61 22.00
CA THR A 84 16.90 -31.74 22.57
C THR A 84 15.68 -31.24 23.35
N ASP A 85 14.60 -32.01 23.31
CA ASP A 85 13.32 -31.74 23.99
C ASP A 85 12.66 -30.39 23.67
N ASN A 86 12.92 -29.84 22.48
CA ASN A 86 12.27 -28.64 22.01
C ASN A 86 11.04 -28.93 21.13
N THR A 87 9.86 -28.51 21.58
CA THR A 87 8.59 -28.64 20.82
C THR A 87 8.35 -27.49 19.83
N ILE A 88 9.13 -26.40 19.91
CA ILE A 88 8.89 -25.17 19.14
C ILE A 88 9.52 -25.26 17.74
N ARG A 89 8.70 -25.37 16.69
CA ARG A 89 9.17 -25.48 15.28
C ARG A 89 9.13 -24.17 14.50
N TYR A 90 8.16 -23.32 14.79
CA TYR A 90 7.92 -22.05 14.10
C TYR A 90 7.48 -20.95 15.07
N THR A 91 7.57 -19.69 14.63
CA THR A 91 7.17 -18.53 15.44
C THR A 91 5.67 -18.27 15.29
N ALA A 92 4.86 -18.78 16.22
CA ALA A 92 3.39 -18.64 16.16
C ALA A 92 2.90 -17.17 16.15
N LYS A 93 3.60 -16.28 16.87
CA LYS A 93 3.25 -14.84 16.97
C LYS A 93 3.87 -13.96 15.88
N ARG A 94 4.35 -14.55 14.78
CA ARG A 94 4.91 -13.80 13.64
C ARG A 94 3.80 -13.04 12.93
N ARG A 95 4.08 -11.82 12.47
CA ARG A 95 3.07 -10.90 11.92
C ARG A 95 3.33 -10.54 10.47
N HIS A 96 2.31 -10.56 9.62
CA HIS A 96 2.37 -9.97 8.28
C HIS A 96 1.55 -8.67 8.22
N TRP A 97 2.13 -7.59 7.70
CA TRP A 97 1.54 -6.25 7.75
C TRP A 97 0.26 -6.07 6.92
N ARG A 98 0.08 -6.91 5.89
CA ARG A 98 -1.18 -6.93 5.12
C ARG A 98 -2.28 -7.69 5.85
N ARG A 99 -1.97 -8.72 6.64
CA ARG A 99 -2.97 -9.57 7.30
C ARG A 99 -3.44 -9.01 8.64
N THR A 100 -2.52 -8.60 9.51
CA THR A 100 -2.87 -8.16 10.88
C THR A 100 -2.26 -6.79 11.22
N LYS A 101 -3.15 -5.87 11.63
CA LYS A 101 -2.80 -4.50 12.03
C LYS A 101 -2.35 -4.46 13.49
N LEU A 102 -1.59 -3.43 13.83
CA LEU A 102 -0.88 -3.36 15.10
C LEU A 102 -1.72 -2.86 16.28
N GLY A 103 -2.88 -2.24 16.02
CA GLY A 103 -3.89 -1.88 17.02
C GLY A 103 -3.33 -1.16 18.24
N PHE A 104 -2.85 0.07 18.05
CA PHE A 104 -2.43 0.95 19.15
C PHE A 104 -3.17 2.27 19.08
#